data_AF-A0A136IIZ0-F1
#
_entry.id   AF-A0A136IIZ0-F1
#
_cell.length_a   1.000
_cell.length_b   1.000
_cell.length_c   1.000
_cell.angle_alpha   90.00
_cell.angle_beta   90.00
_cell.angle_gamma   90.00
#
_symmetry.space_group_name_H-M   'P 1'
#
loop_
_entity.id
_entity.type
_entity.pdbx_description
1 polymer ?
#
loop_
_entity_poly.entity_id
_entity_poly.type
_entity_poly.pdbx_seq_one_letter_code
_entity_poly.pdbx_strand_id
1 'polypeptide(L)'
;VYVYRHDNIDQTQRSLAFVVKYKPPHKPTLLYLHTSLREMDIQQEVVNRSTMPTDKDELFSYQANRVIAAALSQTYYYITTGGLTYSYITTGEAIIFLKVDGEALKNLLFHLQSHERRC
;
A
#
# COMPACT_ATOMS: atom_id res chain seq x y z
N VAL A 1 6.42 -9.75 4.33
CA VAL A 1 7.66 -10.48 3.98
C VAL A 1 8.78 -9.46 3.92
N TYR A 2 9.84 -9.68 4.69
CA TYR A 2 11.04 -8.87 4.64
C TYR A 2 12.08 -9.60 3.80
N VAL A 3 12.65 -8.90 2.83
CA VAL A 3 13.73 -9.41 1.98
C VAL A 3 15.01 -8.74 2.43
N TYR A 4 15.99 -9.54 2.83
CA TYR A 4 17.30 -9.04 3.25
C TYR A 4 18.34 -9.36 2.19
N ARG A 5 19.29 -8.45 2.00
CA ARG A 5 20.51 -8.71 1.23
C ARG A 5 21.68 -8.85 2.19
N HIS A 6 22.67 -9.62 1.79
CA HIS A 6 23.96 -9.65 2.49
C HIS A 6 24.85 -8.58 1.88
N ASP A 7 25.43 -7.75 2.74
CA ASP A 7 26.26 -6.61 2.30
C ASP A 7 27.75 -6.98 2.20
N ASN A 8 28.13 -8.17 2.67
CA ASN A 8 29.51 -8.66 2.65
C ASN A 8 29.60 -10.14 2.21
N ILE A 9 30.79 -10.51 1.72
CA ILE A 9 31.10 -11.86 1.22
C ILE A 9 30.94 -12.91 2.34
N ASP A 10 31.24 -12.51 3.58
CA ASP A 10 31.18 -13.37 4.76
C ASP A 10 29.76 -13.58 5.30
N GLN A 11 28.75 -12.92 4.69
CA GLN A 11 27.33 -13.01 5.02
C GLN A 11 26.97 -12.66 6.48
N THR A 12 27.85 -12.00 7.21
CA THR A 12 27.66 -11.63 8.61
C THR A 12 26.80 -10.38 8.77
N GLN A 13 26.73 -9.52 7.74
CA GLN A 13 25.95 -8.28 7.76
C GLN A 13 24.78 -8.37 6.77
N ARG A 14 23.57 -8.11 7.28
CA ARG A 14 22.32 -8.08 6.50
C ARG A 14 21.70 -6.70 6.58
N SER A 15 21.34 -6.14 5.43
CA SER A 15 20.46 -4.97 5.34
C SER A 15 19.11 -5.36 4.76
N LEU A 16 18.07 -4.65 5.17
CA LEU A 16 16.75 -4.81 4.58
C LEU A 16 16.82 -4.29 3.14
N ALA A 17 16.53 -5.16 2.18
CA ALA A 17 16.54 -4.82 0.76
C ALA A 17 15.15 -4.41 0.27
N PHE A 18 14.10 -5.07 0.78
CA PHE A 18 12.75 -4.84 0.33
C PHE A 18 11.69 -5.30 1.33
N VAL A 19 10.55 -4.61 1.37
CA VAL A 19 9.35 -5.05 2.10
C VAL A 19 8.28 -5.40 1.09
N VAL A 20 7.81 -6.64 1.15
CA VAL A 20 6.66 -7.12 0.38
C VAL A 20 5.50 -7.35 1.33
N LYS A 21 4.35 -6.76 1.03
CA LYS A 21 3.14 -7.01 1.79
C LYS A 21 2.13 -7.77 0.97
N TYR A 22 1.85 -8.99 1.41
CA TYR A 22 0.75 -9.77 0.89
C TYR A 22 -0.54 -9.43 1.65
N LYS A 23 -1.62 -9.16 0.92
CA LYS A 23 -2.98 -9.13 1.45
C LYS A 23 -3.80 -10.16 0.67
N PRO A 24 -4.52 -11.08 1.33
CA PRO A 24 -5.37 -12.03 0.62
C PRO A 24 -6.36 -11.29 -0.31
N PRO A 25 -6.65 -11.81 -1.51
CA PRO A 25 -7.49 -11.13 -2.52
C PRO A 25 -8.91 -10.86 -2.04
N HIS A 26 -9.42 -11.64 -1.07
CA HIS A 26 -10.72 -11.41 -0.45
C HIS A 26 -10.73 -10.25 0.58
N LYS A 27 -9.59 -9.61 0.87
CA LYS A 27 -9.52 -8.46 1.80
C LYS A 27 -9.52 -7.11 1.06
N PRO A 28 -8.70 -6.88 0.02
CA PRO A 28 -8.94 -5.83 -0.95
C PRO A 28 -9.23 -6.45 -2.33
N THR A 29 -10.47 -6.30 -2.81
CA THR A 29 -10.83 -6.70 -4.17
C THR A 29 -10.21 -5.75 -5.20
N LEU A 30 -10.09 -6.18 -6.47
CA LEU A 30 -9.69 -5.30 -7.56
C LEU A 30 -10.54 -4.02 -7.63
N LEU A 31 -11.85 -4.13 -7.38
CA LEU A 31 -12.73 -2.97 -7.35
C LEU A 31 -12.36 -1.98 -6.25
N TYR A 32 -11.99 -2.45 -5.05
CA TYR A 32 -11.49 -1.56 -3.99
C TYR A 32 -10.22 -0.82 -4.43
N LEU A 33 -9.32 -1.51 -5.13
CA LEU A 33 -8.10 -0.89 -5.64
C LEU A 33 -8.40 0.21 -6.65
N HIS A 34 -9.28 -0.04 -7.62
CA HIS A 34 -9.65 0.95 -8.62
C HIS A 34 -10.45 2.13 -8.04
N THR A 35 -11.29 1.90 -7.04
CA THR A 35 -12.05 2.97 -6.38
C THR A 35 -11.17 3.85 -5.47
N SER A 36 -10.20 3.24 -4.78
CA SER A 36 -9.46 3.93 -3.72
C SER A 36 -8.07 4.39 -4.09
N LEU A 37 -7.40 3.80 -5.08
CA LEU A 37 -6.07 4.24 -5.50
C LEU A 37 -6.18 5.46 -6.43
N ARG A 38 -6.37 6.60 -5.78
CA ARG A 38 -6.33 7.94 -6.38
C ARG A 38 -5.48 8.85 -5.48
N GLU A 39 -5.12 10.02 -6.00
CA GLU A 39 -4.58 11.08 -5.15
C GLU A 39 -5.59 11.41 -4.03
N MET A 40 -5.12 11.36 -2.78
CA MET A 40 -5.94 11.65 -1.61
C MET A 40 -5.09 12.06 -0.41
N ASP A 41 -5.63 12.94 0.43
CA ASP A 41 -5.12 13.17 1.77
C ASP A 41 -5.75 12.13 2.71
N ILE A 42 -5.00 11.06 3.02
CA ILE A 42 -5.48 9.99 3.91
C ILE A 42 -5.88 10.53 5.29
N GLN A 43 -5.16 11.52 5.81
CA GLN A 43 -5.46 12.08 7.13
C GLN A 43 -6.82 12.77 7.11
N GLN A 44 -7.06 13.66 6.14
CA GLN A 44 -8.33 14.38 6.05
C GLN A 44 -9.48 13.51 5.58
N GLU A 45 -9.27 12.73 4.53
CA GLU A 45 -10.36 12.02 3.83
C GLU A 45 -10.74 10.68 4.47
N VAL A 46 -9.83 10.07 5.25
CA VAL A 46 -10.04 8.74 5.85
C VAL A 46 -9.95 8.76 7.37
N VAL A 47 -8.88 9.32 7.95
CA VAL A 47 -8.66 9.30 9.40
C VAL A 47 -9.62 10.25 10.12
N ASN A 48 -9.76 11.48 9.64
CA ASN A 48 -10.61 12.50 10.26
C ASN A 48 -12.10 12.35 9.92
N ARG A 49 -12.46 11.37 9.08
CA ARG A 49 -13.84 11.16 8.65
C ARG A 49 -14.66 10.50 9.77
N SER A 50 -15.43 11.31 10.49
CA SER A 50 -16.22 10.90 11.65
C SER A 50 -17.59 10.29 11.32
N THR A 51 -18.11 10.52 10.12
CA THR A 51 -19.44 10.07 9.69
C THR A 51 -19.36 8.91 8.70
N MET A 52 -20.21 7.91 8.91
CA MET A 52 -20.39 6.80 7.97
C MET A 52 -21.50 7.15 6.97
N PRO A 53 -21.26 7.05 5.66
CA PRO A 53 -22.30 7.27 4.65
C PRO A 53 -23.45 6.27 4.77
N THR A 54 -24.66 6.70 4.42
CA THR A 54 -25.85 5.86 4.33
C THR A 54 -26.17 5.43 2.89
N ASP A 55 -25.72 6.19 1.90
CA ASP A 55 -25.76 5.80 0.50
C ASP A 55 -24.85 4.59 0.24
N LYS A 56 -25.29 3.67 -0.62
CA LYS A 56 -24.59 2.40 -0.85
C LYS A 56 -23.25 2.59 -1.57
N ASP A 57 -23.20 3.47 -2.57
CA ASP A 57 -22.00 3.67 -3.39
C ASP A 57 -20.96 4.51 -2.61
N GLU A 58 -21.43 5.48 -1.83
CA GLU A 58 -20.58 6.20 -0.90
C GLU A 58 -20.05 5.30 0.22
N LEU A 59 -20.87 4.40 0.76
CA LEU A 59 -20.45 3.43 1.78
C LEU A 59 -19.40 2.47 1.20
N PHE A 60 -19.58 2.01 -0.03
CA PHE A 60 -18.59 1.17 -0.72
C PHE A 60 -17.25 1.89 -0.83
N SER A 61 -17.25 3.13 -1.33
CA SER A 61 -16.04 3.95 -1.50
C SER A 61 -15.38 4.25 -0.15
N TYR A 62 -16.19 4.52 0.89
CA TYR A 62 -15.71 4.72 2.26
C TYR A 62 -14.98 3.48 2.80
N GLN A 63 -15.56 2.29 2.65
CA GLN A 63 -14.93 1.04 3.12
C GLN A 63 -13.66 0.72 2.32
N ALA A 64 -13.72 0.88 0.99
CA ALA A 64 -12.56 0.68 0.13
C ALA A 64 -11.40 1.59 0.55
N ASN A 65 -11.67 2.89 0.77
CA ASN A 65 -10.65 3.85 1.18
C ASN A 65 -10.04 3.49 2.53
N ARG A 66 -10.83 3.05 3.51
CA ARG A 66 -10.32 2.62 4.82
C ARG A 66 -9.41 1.40 4.71
N VAL A 67 -9.79 0.40 3.93
CA VAL A 67 -8.99 -0.81 3.76
C VAL A 67 -7.67 -0.52 3.05
N ILE A 68 -7.70 0.28 1.97
CA ILE A 68 -6.51 0.64 1.21
C ILE A 68 -5.61 1.58 2.03
N ALA A 69 -6.17 2.60 2.70
CA ALA A 69 -5.40 3.48 3.58
C ALA A 69 -4.68 2.69 4.69
N ALA A 70 -5.37 1.77 5.38
CA ALA A 70 -4.73 0.93 6.39
C ALA A 70 -3.61 0.04 5.81
N ALA A 71 -3.79 -0.45 4.58
CA ALA A 71 -2.75 -1.20 3.88
C ALA A 71 -1.54 -0.32 3.53
N LEU A 72 -1.76 0.89 3.03
CA LEU A 72 -0.73 1.87 2.67
C LEU A 72 0.03 2.35 3.91
N SER A 73 -0.67 2.85 4.95
CA SER A 73 -0.04 3.38 6.17
C SER A 73 0.87 2.37 6.87
N GLN A 74 0.43 1.11 6.99
CA GLN A 74 1.28 0.08 7.57
C GLN A 74 2.48 -0.28 6.67
N THR A 75 2.34 -0.22 5.34
CA THR A 75 3.48 -0.49 4.45
C THR A 75 4.47 0.66 4.48
N TYR A 76 3.96 1.89 4.45
CA TYR A 76 4.73 3.11 4.63
C TYR A 76 5.57 3.07 5.91
N TYR A 77 4.98 2.67 7.05
CA TYR A 77 5.73 2.49 8.29
C TYR A 77 6.93 1.55 8.14
N TYR A 78 6.79 0.44 7.39
CA TYR A 78 7.91 -0.47 7.14
C TYR A 78 8.94 0.07 6.14
N ILE A 79 8.51 0.86 5.16
CA ILE A 79 9.43 1.54 4.23
C ILE A 79 10.31 2.51 5.03
N THR A 80 9.70 3.33 5.89
CA THR A 80 10.43 4.38 6.64
C THR A 80 11.31 3.81 7.75
N THR A 81 10.78 2.91 8.58
CA THR A 81 11.59 2.25 9.64
C THR A 81 12.69 1.36 9.09
N GLY A 82 12.53 0.86 7.87
CA GLY A 82 13.52 0.06 7.16
C GLY A 82 14.58 0.84 6.40
N GLY A 83 14.49 2.18 6.34
CA GLY A 83 15.38 3.01 5.53
C GLY A 83 15.25 2.75 4.01
N LEU A 84 14.08 2.28 3.56
CA LEU A 84 13.82 1.95 2.17
C LEU A 84 13.19 3.14 1.43
N THR A 85 13.32 3.15 0.11
CA THR A 85 12.62 4.09 -0.77
C THR A 85 11.44 3.42 -1.48
N TYR A 86 11.51 2.11 -1.71
CA TYR A 86 10.57 1.36 -2.53
C TYR A 86 9.98 0.16 -1.79
N SER A 87 8.73 -0.18 -2.11
CA SER A 87 8.03 -1.38 -1.66
C SER A 87 6.92 -1.74 -2.65
N TYR A 88 6.26 -2.88 -2.47
CA TYR A 88 4.97 -3.13 -3.09
C TYR A 88 4.03 -3.89 -2.16
N ILE A 89 2.74 -3.71 -2.42
CA ILE A 89 1.66 -4.52 -1.87
C ILE A 89 1.13 -5.39 -3.00
N THR A 90 0.84 -6.67 -2.75
CA THR A 90 0.19 -7.53 -3.73
C THR A 90 -1.01 -8.26 -3.13
N THR A 91 -2.05 -8.40 -3.95
CA THR A 91 -3.25 -9.21 -3.67
C THR A 91 -3.23 -10.59 -4.33
N GLY A 92 -2.19 -10.89 -5.11
CA GLY A 92 -2.17 -12.01 -6.05
C GLY A 92 -2.84 -11.72 -7.39
N GLU A 93 -3.81 -10.80 -7.44
CA GLU A 93 -4.48 -10.35 -8.68
C GLU A 93 -3.95 -8.99 -9.17
N ALA A 94 -3.38 -8.20 -8.26
CA ALA A 94 -2.76 -6.93 -8.57
C ALA A 94 -1.50 -6.70 -7.73
N ILE A 95 -0.66 -5.78 -8.22
CA ILE A 95 0.52 -5.26 -7.56
C ILE A 95 0.39 -3.74 -7.47
N ILE A 96 0.58 -3.19 -6.27
CA ILE A 96 0.65 -1.77 -5.99
C ILE A 96 2.11 -1.46 -5.69
N PHE A 97 2.82 -0.90 -6.64
CA PHE A 97 4.19 -0.41 -6.43
C PHE A 97 4.13 0.89 -5.64
N LEU A 98 5.02 1.04 -4.66
CA LEU A 98 5.08 2.17 -3.75
C LEU A 98 6.47 2.79 -3.76
N LYS A 99 6.51 4.12 -3.78
CA LYS A 99 7.72 4.92 -3.60
C LYS A 99 7.46 6.00 -2.57
N VAL A 100 8.31 6.10 -1.55
CA VAL A 100 8.33 7.26 -0.67
C VAL A 100 9.20 8.33 -1.32
N ASP A 101 8.63 9.52 -1.53
CA ASP A 101 9.29 10.61 -2.24
C ASP A 101 9.74 11.73 -1.29
N GLY A 102 10.99 12.16 -1.47
CA GLY A 102 11.60 13.28 -0.78
C GLY A 102 12.13 13.01 0.64
N GLU A 103 12.95 13.92 1.12
CA GLU A 103 13.55 13.88 2.47
C GLU A 103 12.50 14.05 3.59
N ALA A 104 11.35 14.67 3.28
CA ALA A 104 10.30 14.92 4.26
C ALA A 104 9.38 13.71 4.52
N LEU A 105 9.54 12.60 3.79
CA LEU A 105 8.71 11.40 3.86
C LEU A 105 7.19 11.66 3.66
N LYS A 106 6.77 12.84 3.18
CA LYS A 106 5.35 13.24 3.21
C LYS A 106 4.50 12.55 2.15
N ASN A 107 5.12 12.18 1.02
CA ASN A 107 4.40 11.70 -0.14
C ASN A 107 4.68 10.21 -0.39
N LEU A 108 3.61 9.44 -0.52
CA LEU A 108 3.65 8.05 -0.95
C LEU A 108 3.08 7.97 -2.37
N LEU A 109 3.98 7.84 -3.35
CA LEU A 109 3.60 7.62 -4.74
C LEU A 109 3.24 6.16 -4.95
N PHE A 110 2.27 5.91 -5.83
CA PHE A 110 1.84 4.56 -6.16
C PHE A 110 1.69 4.35 -7.66
N HIS A 111 1.87 3.09 -8.08
CA HIS A 111 1.50 2.62 -9.41
C HIS A 111 0.77 1.28 -9.27
N LEU A 112 -0.45 1.20 -9.82
CA LEU A 112 -1.27 0.00 -9.81
C LEU A 112 -1.10 -0.76 -11.12
N GLN A 113 -0.71 -2.03 -11.01
CA GLN A 113 -0.73 -3.00 -12.10
C GLN A 113 -1.70 -4.13 -11.73
N SER A 114 -2.75 -4.33 -12.52
CA SER A 114 -3.67 -5.46 -12.38
C SER A 114 -3.61 -6.36 -13.61
N HIS A 115 -3.95 -7.64 -13.45
CA HIS A 115 -4.14 -8.53 -14.58
C HIS A 115 -5.58 -8.42 -15.07
N GLU A 116 -5.80 -7.98 -16.30
CA GLU A 116 -7.11 -8.06 -16.93
C GLU A 116 -7.42 -9.53 -17.23
N ARG A 117 -8.42 -10.10 -16.54
CA ARG A 117 -9.05 -11.33 -17.04
C ARG A 117 -9.82 -10.92 -18.29
N ARG A 118 -9.27 -11.17 -19.47
CA ARG A 118 -10.06 -11.20 -20.71
C ARG A 118 -11.08 -12.32 -20.55
N CYS A 119 -12.33 -11.94 -20.26
CA CYS A 119 -13.47 -12.82 -20.43
C CYS A 119 -13.78 -12.96 -21.92
#